data_AF-A0A9P4IDF9-F1
#
_entry.id   AF-A0A9P4IDF9-F1
#
_cell.length_a   1.000
_cell.length_b   1.000
_cell.length_c   1.000
_cell.angle_alpha   90.00
_cell.angle_beta   90.00
_cell.angle_gamma   90.00
#
_symmetry.space_group_name_H-M   'P 1'
#
loop_
_entity.id
_entity.type
_entity.pdbx_description
1 polymer ?
#
loop_
_entity_poly.entity_id
_entity_poly.type
_entity_poly.pdbx_seq_one_letter_code
_entity_poly.pdbx_strand_id
1 'polypeptide(L)'
;MGRKYTTREWDARKDLIKELYWNQRRPIKEVCSALHTEGFEVSERMLRHRIKQWKLDRKNKESEMRTAIQLLIDSGITDWSEKEPKFRIRHCIVPLHEVLHYFYRRGISDPFGWLKGLPEERCQPSPDVELMIEESPVSPVASDSGDSIESSLSTTEDVEHRDGEIQSILRPEKCSLQQWHKRSRIPFQLGAEAALPLEFRLNEELIWHAASYCSRYLQSPQAMSDSEWAVHMLTTHGTFGAQMQDGIFFAPQHNPHRAFAHFNNAFEMAHLLLSEESPFAFAQVFTVMCELATHSEESSRSQRTFQERAVLQEVNQSLIKYLSDLAAIRLSASHPLVAFLSALRKAEHISDSIVRLMRKMIDIFTEENSEMGWKKMYLKERYCDCLYYTGISGERQALRLQLLEEQEAFYGKVRGNVLYTLTNVAEDCLENFQTAKAEALYRDAIDRANTNRSGFARSKIRFAALEGLAKVAIMNVDLDTVAARLKCNSVGITQDLQRLNGIKLRRLNEAAGYLEQAEDEARVWFCPTNRRTIRIGQMRQRVLKEILDLEISCAETSERIW
;
A
#
# COMPACT_ATOMS: atom_id res chain seq x y z
N MET A 1 46.97 15.25 -5.04
CA MET A 1 47.06 14.00 -4.25
C MET A 1 46.34 14.23 -2.93
N GLY A 2 45.33 13.41 -2.59
CA GLY A 2 44.56 13.61 -1.35
C GLY A 2 45.39 13.28 -0.10
N ARG A 3 45.24 14.08 0.96
CA ARG A 3 45.86 13.87 2.27
C ARG A 3 45.50 12.47 2.78
N LYS A 4 46.51 11.67 3.17
CA LYS A 4 46.30 10.36 3.78
C LYS A 4 46.21 10.53 5.30
N TYR A 5 45.08 10.14 5.88
CA TYR A 5 44.88 10.13 7.33
C TYR A 5 45.22 8.77 7.94
N THR A 6 45.86 8.80 9.10
CA THR A 6 46.16 7.63 9.93
C THR A 6 44.89 7.01 10.52
N THR A 7 44.95 5.75 10.95
CA THR A 7 43.80 5.08 11.60
C THR A 7 43.36 5.80 12.88
N ARG A 8 44.30 6.32 13.68
CA ARG A 8 44.00 7.09 14.88
C ARG A 8 43.22 8.37 14.59
N GLU A 9 43.55 9.07 13.51
CA GLU A 9 42.80 10.26 13.09
C GLU A 9 41.37 9.92 12.69
N TRP A 10 41.16 8.79 11.99
CA TRP A 10 39.83 8.30 11.63
C TRP A 10 39.01 7.86 12.83
N ASP A 11 39.61 7.13 13.77
CA ASP A 11 38.92 6.64 14.96
C ASP A 11 38.43 7.80 15.84
N ALA A 12 39.21 8.89 15.93
CA ALA A 12 38.79 10.12 16.63
C ALA A 12 37.56 10.81 16.01
N ARG A 13 37.21 10.52 14.74
CA ARG A 13 36.00 11.03 14.08
C ARG A 13 34.90 9.98 13.92
N LYS A 14 35.12 8.74 14.38
CA LYS A 14 34.20 7.64 14.15
C LYS A 14 32.81 7.91 14.73
N ASP A 15 32.73 8.47 15.93
CA ASP A 15 31.45 8.76 16.59
C ASP A 15 30.70 9.90 15.91
N LEU A 16 31.38 10.96 15.48
CA LEU A 16 30.78 12.03 14.68
C LEU A 16 30.27 11.52 13.33
N ILE A 17 31.06 10.68 12.65
CA ILE A 17 30.64 10.05 11.39
C ILE A 17 29.42 9.15 11.63
N LYS A 18 29.41 8.38 12.71
CA LYS A 18 28.26 7.56 13.10
C LYS A 18 27.03 8.42 13.38
N GLU A 19 27.17 9.52 14.09
CA GLU A 19 26.07 10.45 14.36
C GLU A 19 25.48 11.03 13.05
N LEU A 20 26.33 11.62 12.19
CA LEU A 20 25.90 12.26 10.95
C LEU A 20 25.37 11.26 9.91
N TYR A 21 26.10 10.17 9.69
CA TYR A 21 25.77 9.18 8.67
C TYR A 21 24.78 8.13 9.16
N TRP A 22 24.70 7.80 10.44
CA TRP A 22 23.81 6.74 10.90
C TRP A 22 22.55 7.32 11.53
N ASN A 23 22.70 8.18 12.54
CA ASN A 23 21.58 8.68 13.32
C ASN A 23 20.79 9.76 12.56
N GLN A 24 21.48 10.74 11.97
CA GLN A 24 20.85 11.84 11.21
C GLN A 24 20.56 11.49 9.75
N ARG A 25 20.86 10.26 9.31
CA ARG A 25 20.60 9.74 7.95
C ARG A 25 21.18 10.56 6.79
N ARG A 26 22.11 11.49 7.03
CA ARG A 26 22.68 12.37 5.98
C ARG A 26 23.37 11.58 4.86
N PRO A 27 23.26 11.99 3.58
CA PRO A 27 23.99 11.36 2.48
C PRO A 27 25.50 11.56 2.62
N ILE A 28 26.30 10.65 2.05
CA ILE A 28 27.78 10.63 2.17
C ILE A 28 28.40 11.97 1.76
N LYS A 29 27.83 12.65 0.75
CA LYS A 29 28.28 13.96 0.30
C LYS A 29 28.14 15.04 1.38
N GLU A 30 27.05 15.05 2.12
CA GLU A 30 26.82 15.97 3.24
C GLU A 30 27.69 15.64 4.45
N VAL A 31 27.91 14.35 4.72
CA VAL A 31 28.84 13.93 5.79
C VAL A 31 30.26 14.36 5.46
N CYS A 32 30.70 14.21 4.20
CA CYS A 32 31.97 14.77 3.73
C CYS A 32 32.01 16.30 3.93
N SER A 33 30.96 17.02 3.55
CA SER A 33 30.90 18.48 3.72
C SER A 33 31.00 18.89 5.19
N ALA A 34 30.32 18.18 6.10
CA ALA A 34 30.38 18.45 7.53
C ALA A 34 31.79 18.18 8.09
N LEU A 35 32.43 17.10 7.66
CA LEU A 35 33.82 16.79 8.04
C LEU A 35 34.80 17.82 7.49
N HIS A 36 34.55 18.40 6.31
CA HIS A 36 35.37 19.47 5.74
C HIS A 36 35.29 20.74 6.59
N THR A 37 34.10 21.09 7.09
CA THR A 37 33.92 22.22 8.03
C THR A 37 34.73 22.04 9.32
N GLU A 38 34.90 20.79 9.78
CA GLU A 38 35.73 20.42 10.93
C GLU A 38 37.23 20.27 10.58
N GLY A 39 37.66 20.70 9.38
CA GLY A 39 39.06 20.62 8.93
C GLY A 39 39.52 19.22 8.54
N PHE A 40 38.61 18.27 8.34
CA PHE A 40 38.89 16.87 7.98
C PHE A 40 38.51 16.58 6.52
N GLU A 41 39.39 17.00 5.60
CA GLU A 41 39.25 16.87 4.14
C GLU A 41 39.23 15.42 3.62
N VAL A 42 38.06 14.80 3.60
CA VAL A 42 37.88 13.43 3.11
C VAL A 42 37.13 13.35 1.78
N SER A 43 37.54 12.42 0.92
CA SER A 43 36.76 12.07 -0.27
C SER A 43 35.66 11.05 0.05
N GLU A 44 34.59 11.02 -0.75
CA GLU A 44 33.52 10.01 -0.60
C GLU A 44 34.07 8.58 -0.63
N ARG A 45 35.09 8.30 -1.46
CA ARG A 45 35.71 6.97 -1.55
C ARG A 45 36.35 6.55 -0.24
N MET A 46 37.05 7.47 0.43
CA MET A 46 37.67 7.21 1.73
C MET A 46 36.62 6.97 2.81
N LEU A 47 35.57 7.79 2.82
CA LEU A 47 34.47 7.64 3.77
C LEU A 47 33.71 6.33 3.57
N ARG A 48 33.41 5.94 2.32
CA ARG A 48 32.79 4.63 1.99
C ARG A 48 33.64 3.45 2.45
N HIS A 49 34.97 3.53 2.29
CA HIS A 49 35.88 2.49 2.78
C HIS A 49 35.81 2.36 4.30
N ARG A 50 35.79 3.47 5.04
CA ARG A 50 35.70 3.48 6.51
C ARG A 50 34.34 3.01 7.01
N ILE A 51 33.26 3.45 6.38
CA ILE A 51 31.90 2.94 6.66
C ILE A 51 31.85 1.41 6.52
N LYS A 52 32.43 0.86 5.45
CA LYS A 52 32.52 -0.59 5.25
C LYS A 52 33.38 -1.27 6.32
N GLN A 53 34.54 -0.69 6.64
CA GLN A 53 35.47 -1.22 7.65
C GLN A 53 34.83 -1.23 9.05
N TRP A 54 34.07 -0.19 9.40
CA TRP A 54 33.38 -0.07 10.68
C TRP A 54 32.02 -0.78 10.72
N LYS A 55 31.66 -1.51 9.67
CA LYS A 55 30.37 -2.21 9.52
C LYS A 55 29.15 -1.27 9.67
N LEU A 56 29.30 0.01 9.35
CA LEU A 56 28.21 1.01 9.36
C LEU A 56 27.44 1.02 8.03
N ASP A 57 27.31 -0.11 7.33
CA ASP A 57 26.57 -0.15 6.06
C ASP A 57 25.05 -0.21 6.35
N ARG A 58 24.29 0.72 5.74
CA ARG A 58 22.82 0.80 5.90
C ARG A 58 22.08 -0.32 5.18
N LYS A 59 22.77 -1.07 4.30
CA LYS A 59 22.17 -2.16 3.54
C LYS A 59 22.20 -3.45 4.35
N ASN A 60 21.01 -4.00 4.53
CA ASN A 60 20.79 -5.34 5.03
C ASN A 60 21.48 -6.35 4.10
N LYS A 61 22.39 -7.18 4.63
CA LYS A 61 23.00 -8.27 3.85
C LYS A 61 22.19 -9.55 4.00
N GLU A 62 22.13 -10.33 2.92
CA GLU A 62 21.40 -11.60 2.87
C GLU A 62 21.83 -12.58 3.96
N SER A 63 23.14 -12.71 4.19
CA SER A 63 23.69 -13.58 5.23
C SER A 63 23.19 -13.23 6.63
N GLU A 64 22.96 -11.95 6.92
CA GLU A 64 22.51 -11.49 8.24
C GLU A 64 21.02 -11.70 8.44
N MET A 65 20.23 -11.32 7.42
CA MET A 65 18.79 -11.54 7.44
C MET A 65 18.47 -13.04 7.54
N ARG A 66 19.26 -13.88 6.86
CA ARG A 66 19.17 -15.33 6.97
C ARG A 66 19.51 -15.82 8.38
N THR A 67 20.60 -15.31 8.96
CA THR A 67 21.02 -15.69 10.32
C THR A 67 19.97 -15.30 11.35
N ALA A 68 19.29 -14.16 11.18
CA ALA A 68 18.18 -13.76 12.04
C ALA A 68 17.01 -14.77 12.01
N ILE A 69 16.60 -15.22 10.82
CA ILE A 69 15.57 -16.25 10.69
C ILE A 69 16.04 -17.59 11.28
N GLN A 70 17.29 -17.97 11.06
CA GLN A 70 17.86 -19.19 11.65
C GLN A 70 17.84 -19.15 13.17
N LEU A 71 18.31 -18.06 13.78
CA LEU A 71 18.28 -17.88 15.23
C LEU A 71 16.85 -17.92 15.79
N LEU A 72 15.87 -17.41 15.05
CA LEU A 72 14.47 -17.49 15.46
C LEU A 72 13.95 -18.93 15.43
N ILE A 73 14.27 -19.70 14.37
CA ILE A 73 13.92 -21.12 14.28
C ILE A 73 14.58 -21.89 15.43
N ASP A 74 15.86 -21.67 15.66
CA ASP A 74 16.64 -22.37 16.69
C ASP A 74 16.16 -22.01 18.11
N SER A 75 15.63 -20.80 18.30
CA SER A 75 15.07 -20.36 19.59
C SER A 75 13.73 -21.01 19.94
N GLY A 76 13.05 -21.64 18.98
CA GLY A 76 11.74 -22.26 19.18
C GLY A 76 10.58 -21.26 19.42
N ILE A 77 10.81 -19.95 19.24
CA ILE A 77 9.76 -18.94 19.37
C ILE A 77 8.83 -19.04 18.15
N THR A 78 7.62 -19.55 18.37
CA THR A 78 6.59 -19.74 17.33
C THR A 78 5.42 -18.77 17.44
N ASP A 79 5.23 -18.16 18.61
CA ASP A 79 4.22 -17.14 18.86
C ASP A 79 4.90 -15.83 19.29
N TRP A 80 4.72 -14.81 18.46
CA TRP A 80 5.24 -13.45 18.65
C TRP A 80 4.13 -12.40 18.63
N SER A 81 2.88 -12.82 18.90
CA SER A 81 1.71 -11.94 18.91
C SER A 81 1.74 -10.89 20.03
N GLU A 82 2.32 -11.24 21.20
CA GLU A 82 2.43 -10.33 22.34
C GLU A 82 3.69 -9.46 22.30
N LYS A 83 4.78 -9.98 21.72
CA LYS A 83 6.07 -9.28 21.64
C LYS A 83 6.89 -9.76 20.45
N GLU A 84 7.13 -8.85 19.52
CA GLU A 84 7.90 -9.13 18.32
C GLU A 84 9.40 -9.37 18.62
N PRO A 85 9.99 -10.48 18.14
CA PRO A 85 11.42 -10.74 18.22
C PRO A 85 12.24 -9.62 17.59
N LYS A 86 13.34 -9.26 18.26
CA LYS A 86 14.27 -8.24 17.80
C LYS A 86 15.66 -8.84 17.67
N PHE A 87 16.39 -8.41 16.66
CA PHE A 87 17.73 -8.88 16.36
C PHE A 87 18.70 -7.73 16.48
N ARG A 88 19.85 -7.96 17.11
CA ARG A 88 20.98 -7.05 17.03
C ARG A 88 21.80 -7.40 15.78
N ILE A 89 21.65 -6.61 14.73
CA ILE A 89 22.39 -6.76 13.45
C ILE A 89 23.37 -5.61 13.31
N ARG A 90 24.68 -5.88 13.36
CA ARG A 90 25.75 -4.85 13.29
C ARG A 90 25.48 -3.63 14.19
N HIS A 91 25.09 -3.87 15.44
CA HIS A 91 24.74 -2.87 16.46
C HIS A 91 23.38 -2.16 16.28
N CYS A 92 22.52 -2.62 15.38
CA CYS A 92 21.17 -2.09 15.20
C CYS A 92 20.13 -3.08 15.69
N ILE A 93 19.10 -2.58 16.38
CA ILE A 93 17.94 -3.38 16.76
C ILE A 93 17.02 -3.41 15.54
N VAL A 94 16.90 -4.58 14.92
CA VAL A 94 16.06 -4.83 13.75
C VAL A 94 14.90 -5.73 14.19
N PRO A 95 13.65 -5.28 14.11
CA PRO A 95 12.49 -6.10 14.44
C PRO A 95 12.23 -7.17 13.37
N LEU A 96 11.56 -8.26 13.73
CA LEU A 96 11.27 -9.38 12.85
C LEU A 96 10.57 -8.97 11.54
N HIS A 97 9.62 -8.05 11.58
CA HIS A 97 8.89 -7.59 10.39
C HIS A 97 9.81 -6.92 9.36
N GLU A 98 10.87 -6.22 9.79
CA GLU A 98 11.87 -5.67 8.87
C GLU A 98 12.72 -6.77 8.22
N VAL A 99 13.05 -7.82 8.97
CA VAL A 99 13.74 -9.01 8.47
C VAL A 99 12.86 -9.74 7.45
N LEU A 100 11.57 -9.96 7.76
CA LEU A 100 10.61 -10.57 6.84
C LEU A 100 10.40 -9.71 5.58
N HIS A 101 10.25 -8.40 5.74
CA HIS A 101 10.10 -7.46 4.64
C HIS A 101 11.32 -7.46 3.69
N TYR A 102 12.53 -7.68 4.22
CA TYR A 102 13.72 -7.88 3.38
C TYR A 102 13.57 -9.08 2.43
N PHE A 103 13.04 -10.21 2.91
CA PHE A 103 12.83 -11.42 2.10
C PHE A 103 11.67 -11.24 1.10
N TYR A 104 10.57 -10.61 1.52
CA TYR A 104 9.46 -10.29 0.63
C TYR A 104 9.89 -9.44 -0.57
N ARG A 105 10.72 -8.41 -0.36
CA ARG A 105 11.27 -7.58 -1.47
C ARG A 105 12.16 -8.35 -2.43
N ARG A 106 12.61 -9.55 -2.07
CA ARG A 106 13.40 -10.45 -2.92
C ARG A 106 12.59 -11.60 -3.51
N GLY A 107 11.26 -11.56 -3.38
CA GLY A 107 10.36 -12.58 -3.92
C GLY A 107 10.30 -13.86 -3.08
N ILE A 108 10.79 -13.83 -1.84
CA ILE A 108 10.72 -14.98 -0.92
C ILE A 108 9.53 -14.76 0.02
N SER A 109 8.43 -15.45 -0.26
CA SER A 109 7.17 -15.33 0.49
C SER A 109 7.14 -16.13 1.79
N ASP A 110 7.90 -17.22 1.86
CA ASP A 110 8.10 -18.02 3.06
C ASP A 110 9.60 -18.12 3.37
N PRO A 111 10.16 -17.17 4.16
CA PRO A 111 11.56 -17.17 4.52
C PRO A 111 11.98 -18.40 5.34
N PHE A 112 11.05 -18.99 6.10
CA PHE A 112 11.31 -20.14 6.97
C PHE A 112 11.43 -21.44 6.14
N GLY A 113 10.48 -21.68 5.23
CA GLY A 113 10.55 -22.79 4.28
C GLY A 113 11.70 -22.66 3.29
N TRP A 114 11.95 -21.44 2.79
CA TRP A 114 13.09 -21.14 1.91
C TRP A 114 14.44 -21.49 2.55
N LEU A 115 14.61 -21.18 3.84
CA LEU A 115 15.85 -21.48 4.57
C LEU A 115 16.10 -22.99 4.71
N LYS A 116 15.04 -23.79 4.94
CA LYS A 116 15.12 -25.26 5.00
C LYS A 116 15.54 -25.90 3.67
N GLY A 117 15.32 -25.22 2.55
CA GLY A 117 15.67 -25.70 1.20
C GLY A 117 17.07 -25.32 0.72
N LEU A 118 17.87 -24.61 1.53
CA LEU A 118 19.21 -24.17 1.13
C LEU A 118 20.29 -25.24 1.38
N PRO A 119 21.29 -25.39 0.48
CA PRO A 119 22.46 -26.24 0.72
C PRO A 119 23.24 -25.77 1.96
N GLU A 120 23.71 -26.71 2.80
CA GLU A 120 24.45 -26.43 4.05
C GLU A 120 25.64 -25.47 3.87
N GLU A 121 26.31 -25.51 2.71
CA GLU A 121 27.42 -24.63 2.35
C GLU A 121 27.05 -23.14 2.31
N ARG A 122 25.79 -22.82 2.01
CA ARG A 122 25.26 -21.43 2.03
C ARG A 122 24.73 -21.02 3.41
N CYS A 123 24.69 -21.94 4.37
CA CYS A 123 24.09 -21.72 5.69
C CYS A 123 25.05 -21.15 6.75
N GLN A 124 26.27 -20.76 6.38
CA GLN A 124 27.24 -20.17 7.31
C GLN A 124 26.67 -18.96 8.09
N PRO A 125 26.49 -19.06 9.42
CA PRO A 125 25.86 -17.99 10.21
C PRO A 125 26.74 -16.74 10.25
N SER A 126 26.12 -15.57 10.24
CA SER A 126 26.81 -14.31 10.38
C SER A 126 27.09 -14.01 11.85
N PRO A 127 28.35 -13.75 12.26
CA PRO A 127 28.68 -13.44 13.65
C PRO A 127 28.19 -12.05 14.09
N ASP A 128 27.60 -11.28 13.19
CA ASP A 128 27.12 -9.91 13.43
C ASP A 128 25.61 -9.86 13.76
N VAL A 129 24.98 -11.01 14.04
CA VAL A 129 23.55 -11.16 14.31
C VAL A 129 23.34 -11.89 15.62
N GLU A 130 22.58 -11.27 16.53
CA GLU A 130 22.17 -11.87 17.80
C GLU A 130 20.66 -11.71 17.98
N LEU A 131 19.98 -12.74 18.48
CA LEU A 131 18.57 -12.65 18.90
C LEU A 131 18.51 -12.00 20.29
N MET A 132 17.72 -10.95 20.45
CA MET A 132 17.53 -10.28 21.73
C MET A 132 16.38 -10.93 22.49
N ILE A 133 16.70 -11.83 23.42
CA ILE A 133 15.74 -12.38 24.38
C ILE A 133 15.73 -11.44 25.59
N GLU A 134 14.64 -10.70 25.79
CA GLU A 134 14.46 -9.92 27.02
C GLU A 134 14.13 -10.91 28.15
N GLU A 135 15.09 -11.15 29.05
CA GLU A 135 14.87 -11.90 30.28
C GLU A 135 13.89 -11.12 31.16
N SER A 136 12.66 -11.63 31.31
CA SER A 136 11.74 -11.16 32.35
C SER A 136 12.40 -11.37 33.72
N PRO A 137 12.33 -10.40 34.64
CA PRO A 137 12.94 -10.54 35.97
C PRO A 137 12.24 -11.65 36.75
N VAL A 138 13.00 -12.70 37.06
CA VAL A 138 12.55 -13.84 37.86
C VAL A 138 12.32 -13.38 39.30
N SER A 139 11.05 -13.36 39.73
CA SER A 139 10.73 -13.35 41.16
C SER A 139 10.72 -14.79 41.70
N PRO A 140 11.20 -15.03 42.93
CA PRO A 140 11.52 -16.37 43.39
C PRO A 140 10.44 -16.99 44.31
N VAL A 141 10.45 -18.33 44.29
CA VAL A 141 10.04 -19.33 45.31
C VAL A 141 8.54 -19.67 45.50
N ALA A 142 8.26 -20.97 45.32
CA ALA A 142 7.76 -21.94 46.32
C ALA A 142 6.80 -22.93 45.64
N SER A 143 7.20 -24.18 45.35
CA SER A 143 6.94 -25.36 46.22
C SER A 143 5.52 -25.31 46.80
N ASP A 144 4.61 -26.23 46.48
CA ASP A 144 4.67 -27.61 46.94
C ASP A 144 3.50 -28.47 46.39
N SER A 145 3.80 -29.77 46.32
CA SER A 145 2.95 -30.96 46.47
C SER A 145 1.72 -31.26 45.59
N GLY A 146 1.81 -32.45 44.98
CA GLY A 146 0.79 -33.49 45.10
C GLY A 146 0.02 -33.77 43.81
N ASP A 147 0.52 -34.69 42.98
CA ASP A 147 0.00 -36.08 42.87
C ASP A 147 -1.40 -36.17 42.24
N SER A 148 -1.73 -37.07 41.33
CA SER A 148 -1.02 -38.11 40.56
C SER A 148 -2.14 -38.83 39.78
N ILE A 149 -1.79 -39.47 38.64
CA ILE A 149 -2.42 -40.71 38.13
C ILE A 149 -3.83 -40.54 37.51
N GLU A 150 -4.20 -41.02 36.32
CA GLU A 150 -3.61 -41.91 35.32
C GLU A 150 -4.46 -41.85 34.03
N SER A 151 -3.80 -42.10 32.88
CA SER A 151 -4.19 -43.03 31.80
C SER A 151 -5.70 -43.16 31.44
N SER A 152 -6.12 -43.07 30.18
CA SER A 152 -5.81 -44.09 29.16
C SER A 152 -6.36 -43.74 27.77
N LEU A 153 -5.62 -44.24 26.77
CA LEU A 153 -5.89 -44.32 25.33
C LEU A 153 -7.20 -45.05 24.94
N SER A 154 -7.71 -44.74 23.74
CA SER A 154 -7.87 -45.69 22.61
C SER A 154 -8.37 -44.94 21.36
N THR A 155 -7.61 -44.84 20.25
CA THR A 155 -7.46 -45.75 19.08
C THR A 155 -8.76 -46.06 18.33
N THR A 156 -8.93 -45.47 17.12
CA THR A 156 -8.89 -46.10 15.76
C THR A 156 -10.30 -46.60 15.35
N GLU A 157 -10.79 -46.63 14.12
CA GLU A 157 -10.24 -46.84 12.77
C GLU A 157 -11.13 -46.20 11.69
N ASP A 158 -10.56 -46.18 10.49
CA ASP A 158 -11.06 -45.79 9.17
C ASP A 158 -12.32 -46.51 8.66
N VAL A 159 -13.05 -45.87 7.73
CA VAL A 159 -13.62 -46.54 6.52
C VAL A 159 -13.71 -45.53 5.36
N GLU A 160 -13.12 -45.90 4.22
CA GLU A 160 -13.19 -45.25 2.91
C GLU A 160 -14.53 -45.46 2.18
N HIS A 161 -14.98 -44.48 1.38
CA HIS A 161 -15.54 -44.76 0.05
C HIS A 161 -15.53 -43.55 -0.91
N ARG A 162 -15.35 -43.86 -2.20
CA ARG A 162 -14.99 -43.01 -3.34
C ARG A 162 -16.19 -42.37 -4.07
N ASP A 163 -15.82 -41.37 -4.90
CA ASP A 163 -16.41 -40.85 -6.17
C ASP A 163 -16.75 -39.35 -6.04
N GLY A 164 -16.42 -38.40 -6.91
CA GLY A 164 -15.68 -38.30 -8.18
C GLY A 164 -15.83 -36.84 -8.70
N GLU A 165 -14.77 -36.30 -9.29
CA GLU A 165 -14.71 -35.18 -10.26
C GLU A 165 -14.99 -33.68 -9.90
N ILE A 166 -13.93 -32.89 -10.14
CA ILE A 166 -13.84 -31.47 -10.59
C ILE A 166 -14.33 -30.38 -9.62
N GLN A 167 -13.61 -30.16 -8.50
CA GLN A 167 -13.54 -28.86 -7.80
C GLN A 167 -12.20 -28.72 -7.04
N SER A 168 -11.13 -28.21 -7.66
CA SER A 168 -9.90 -27.87 -6.89
C SER A 168 -9.03 -26.79 -7.54
N ILE A 169 -9.52 -25.55 -7.66
CA ILE A 169 -8.65 -24.36 -7.87
C ILE A 169 -8.95 -23.21 -6.88
N LEU A 170 -9.98 -23.30 -6.03
CA LEU A 170 -10.32 -22.23 -5.08
C LEU A 170 -10.51 -22.77 -3.66
N ARG A 171 -9.41 -23.01 -2.94
CA ARG A 171 -9.40 -23.03 -1.47
C ARG A 171 -8.02 -22.63 -0.95
N PRO A 172 -7.87 -21.44 -0.35
CA PRO A 172 -6.82 -21.21 0.63
C PRO A 172 -7.22 -21.90 1.94
N GLU A 173 -6.22 -22.45 2.63
CA GLU A 173 -6.35 -22.93 4.00
C GLU A 173 -6.92 -21.81 4.90
N LYS A 174 -7.88 -22.18 5.75
CA LYS A 174 -8.54 -21.27 6.69
C LYS A 174 -7.53 -20.78 7.71
N CYS A 175 -7.04 -19.54 7.56
CA CYS A 175 -6.38 -18.81 8.63
C CYS A 175 -7.47 -18.36 9.62
N SER A 176 -7.52 -18.94 10.82
CA SER A 176 -8.56 -18.66 11.81
C SER A 176 -8.33 -17.32 12.53
N LEU A 177 -8.80 -16.23 11.93
CA LEU A 177 -8.83 -14.88 12.51
C LEU A 177 -10.01 -14.63 13.47
N GLN A 178 -10.76 -15.67 13.88
CA GLN A 178 -12.01 -15.51 14.65
C GLN A 178 -11.85 -15.39 16.18
N GLN A 179 -10.63 -15.33 16.73
CA GLN A 179 -10.42 -15.31 18.19
C GLN A 179 -10.13 -13.93 18.82
N TRP A 180 -10.26 -12.83 18.07
CA TRP A 180 -9.82 -11.49 18.52
C TRP A 180 -10.80 -10.69 19.39
N HIS A 181 -11.84 -11.32 19.97
CA HIS A 181 -12.81 -10.59 20.79
C HIS A 181 -12.96 -11.17 22.20
N LYS A 182 -12.18 -10.60 23.13
CA LYS A 182 -12.55 -10.22 24.51
C LYS A 182 -11.28 -9.89 25.29
N ARG A 183 -10.97 -8.60 25.49
CA ARG A 183 -10.04 -8.19 26.55
C ARG A 183 -10.73 -7.21 27.50
N SER A 184 -10.68 -7.61 28.76
CA SER A 184 -11.20 -6.94 29.93
C SER A 184 -10.44 -5.65 30.23
N ARG A 185 -11.16 -4.61 30.67
CA ARG A 185 -10.59 -3.38 31.22
C ARG A 185 -9.82 -3.69 32.50
N ILE A 186 -8.52 -3.42 32.53
CA ILE A 186 -7.73 -3.29 33.76
C ILE A 186 -7.40 -1.80 33.93
N PRO A 187 -7.68 -1.16 35.07
CA PRO A 187 -7.32 0.23 35.30
C PRO A 187 -5.81 0.33 35.53
N PHE A 188 -5.10 1.06 34.68
CA PHE A 188 -3.68 1.35 34.86
C PHE A 188 -3.53 2.65 35.67
N GLN A 189 -2.92 2.57 36.85
CA GLN A 189 -2.53 3.75 37.64
C GLN A 189 -1.19 4.29 37.10
N LEU A 190 -1.23 5.46 36.44
CA LEU A 190 -0.03 6.15 35.97
C LEU A 190 0.63 6.94 37.11
N GLY A 191 1.90 6.64 37.37
CA GLY A 191 2.82 7.53 38.08
C GLY A 191 3.47 8.53 37.11
N ALA A 192 3.52 9.80 37.54
CA ALA A 192 4.32 10.93 37.04
C ALA A 192 4.50 11.08 35.51
N GLU A 193 3.69 11.99 34.94
CA GLU A 193 3.58 12.38 33.52
C GLU A 193 4.91 12.85 32.89
N ALA A 194 5.53 12.00 32.08
CA ALA A 194 6.27 12.47 30.93
C ALA A 194 5.25 12.89 29.86
N ALA A 195 5.20 14.17 29.51
CA ALA A 195 4.24 14.69 28.53
C ALA A 195 4.37 13.91 27.21
N LEU A 196 3.30 13.20 26.82
CA LEU A 196 3.24 12.48 25.55
C LEU A 196 3.55 13.44 24.38
N PRO A 197 4.24 12.97 23.32
CA PRO A 197 4.50 13.76 22.12
C PRO A 197 3.21 14.43 21.62
N LEU A 198 3.29 15.69 21.19
CA LEU A 198 2.13 16.49 20.78
C LEU A 198 1.29 15.77 19.71
N GLU A 199 1.95 15.12 18.76
CA GLU A 199 1.30 14.35 17.70
C GLU A 199 0.53 13.13 18.20
N PHE A 200 1.01 12.47 19.25
CA PHE A 200 0.27 11.37 19.87
C PHE A 200 -1.04 11.86 20.47
N ARG A 201 -0.99 12.97 21.22
CA ARG A 201 -2.18 13.60 21.80
C ARG A 201 -3.17 14.05 20.73
N LEU A 202 -2.68 14.64 19.65
CA LEU A 202 -3.55 15.07 18.54
C LEU A 202 -4.23 13.90 17.84
N ASN A 203 -3.53 12.78 17.65
CA ASN A 203 -4.13 11.58 17.06
C ASN A 203 -5.19 10.95 17.97
N GLU A 204 -4.96 10.92 19.28
CA GLU A 204 -5.98 10.47 20.25
C GLU A 204 -7.21 11.40 20.26
N GLU A 205 -7.00 12.72 20.22
CA GLU A 205 -8.09 13.70 20.08
C GLU A 205 -8.88 13.47 18.79
N LEU A 206 -8.20 13.26 17.66
CA LEU A 206 -8.84 12.97 16.37
C LEU A 206 -9.69 11.70 16.42
N ILE A 207 -9.15 10.61 16.97
CA ILE A 207 -9.84 9.34 17.15
C ILE A 207 -11.08 9.53 18.02
N TRP A 208 -10.98 10.29 19.12
CA TRP A 208 -12.11 10.58 20.00
C TRP A 208 -13.18 11.40 19.29
N HIS A 209 -12.81 12.44 18.55
CA HIS A 209 -13.75 13.27 17.81
C HIS A 209 -14.45 12.51 16.67
N ALA A 210 -13.74 11.65 15.94
CA ALA A 210 -14.38 10.78 14.94
C ALA A 210 -15.31 9.76 15.59
N ALA A 211 -14.95 9.22 16.75
CA ALA A 211 -15.85 8.34 17.49
C ALA A 211 -17.15 9.04 17.86
N SER A 212 -17.04 10.22 18.44
CA SER A 212 -18.21 11.05 18.79
C SER A 212 -19.04 11.41 17.56
N TYR A 213 -18.41 11.75 16.43
CA TYR A 213 -19.09 12.06 15.17
C TYR A 213 -19.85 10.86 14.61
N CYS A 214 -19.21 9.69 14.52
CA CYS A 214 -19.83 8.47 14.01
C CYS A 214 -20.96 7.99 14.91
N SER A 215 -20.78 7.95 16.24
CA SER A 215 -21.84 7.53 17.17
C SER A 215 -23.02 8.51 17.15
N ARG A 216 -22.77 9.84 17.04
CA ARG A 216 -23.84 10.83 16.85
C ARG A 216 -24.64 10.56 15.57
N TYR A 217 -23.96 10.27 14.47
CA TYR A 217 -24.61 9.91 13.22
C TYR A 217 -25.43 8.62 13.39
N LEU A 218 -24.86 7.55 13.95
CA LEU A 218 -25.54 6.26 14.15
C LEU A 218 -26.79 6.36 15.03
N GLN A 219 -26.82 7.31 15.96
CA GLN A 219 -27.98 7.61 16.83
C GLN A 219 -29.01 8.52 16.16
N SER A 220 -28.71 9.09 14.99
CA SER A 220 -29.61 10.02 14.30
C SER A 220 -30.73 9.30 13.54
N PRO A 221 -31.89 9.95 13.34
CA PRO A 221 -32.93 9.43 12.44
C PRO A 221 -32.45 9.24 10.99
N GLN A 222 -31.45 10.03 10.57
CA GLN A 222 -30.83 9.92 9.26
C GLN A 222 -30.14 8.57 9.08
N ALA A 223 -29.39 8.09 10.07
CA ALA A 223 -28.74 6.78 9.98
C ALA A 223 -29.73 5.62 9.79
N MET A 224 -30.97 5.75 10.24
CA MET A 224 -32.01 4.72 10.05
C MET A 224 -32.71 4.83 8.69
N SER A 225 -32.77 6.03 8.12
CA SER A 225 -33.44 6.30 6.83
C SER A 225 -32.49 6.23 5.63
N ASP A 226 -31.18 6.35 5.84
CA ASP A 226 -30.16 6.28 4.79
C ASP A 226 -30.10 4.88 4.16
N SER A 227 -30.57 4.79 2.92
CA SER A 227 -30.44 3.65 2.03
C SER A 227 -29.16 3.71 1.20
N GLU A 228 -28.63 2.55 0.79
CA GLU A 228 -27.51 2.51 -0.16
C GLU A 228 -27.90 3.23 -1.46
N TRP A 229 -27.04 4.14 -1.92
CA TRP A 229 -27.23 4.80 -3.21
C TRP A 229 -27.07 3.82 -4.36
N ALA A 230 -27.96 3.90 -5.36
CA ALA A 230 -27.87 3.06 -6.55
C ALA A 230 -26.53 3.23 -7.32
N VAL A 231 -25.99 4.45 -7.32
CA VAL A 231 -24.71 4.79 -7.94
C VAL A 231 -24.00 5.86 -7.08
N HIS A 232 -23.02 5.45 -6.26
CA HIS A 232 -22.25 6.37 -5.39
C HIS A 232 -21.58 7.53 -6.14
N MET A 233 -21.25 7.36 -7.42
CA MET A 233 -20.62 8.43 -8.19
C MET A 233 -21.55 9.64 -8.43
N LEU A 234 -22.88 9.44 -8.33
CA LEU A 234 -23.88 10.49 -8.54
C LEU A 234 -24.23 11.23 -7.24
N THR A 235 -23.66 10.83 -6.11
CA THR A 235 -23.85 11.57 -4.85
C THR A 235 -23.03 12.86 -4.88
N THR A 236 -23.33 13.77 -3.95
CA THR A 236 -22.55 14.99 -3.73
C THR A 236 -21.08 14.66 -3.49
N HIS A 237 -20.79 13.73 -2.59
CA HIS A 237 -19.42 13.32 -2.27
C HIS A 237 -18.73 12.59 -3.44
N GLY A 238 -19.46 11.78 -4.21
CA GLY A 238 -18.93 11.12 -5.40
C GLY A 238 -18.55 12.13 -6.49
N THR A 239 -19.38 13.15 -6.69
CA THR A 239 -19.11 14.25 -7.63
C THR A 239 -17.96 15.13 -7.14
N PHE A 240 -17.91 15.45 -5.85
CA PHE A 240 -16.79 16.14 -5.21
C PHE A 240 -15.47 15.39 -5.47
N GLY A 241 -15.43 14.09 -5.17
CA GLY A 241 -14.25 13.26 -5.41
C GLY A 241 -13.87 13.21 -6.88
N ALA A 242 -14.84 13.14 -7.80
CA ALA A 242 -14.58 13.14 -9.24
C ALA A 242 -13.95 14.45 -9.71
N GLN A 243 -14.45 15.61 -9.25
CA GLN A 243 -13.90 16.94 -9.55
C GLN A 243 -12.49 17.09 -8.99
N MET A 244 -12.26 16.71 -7.72
CA MET A 244 -10.94 16.77 -7.11
C MET A 244 -9.92 15.92 -7.86
N GLN A 245 -10.28 14.70 -8.25
CA GLN A 245 -9.42 13.80 -9.03
C GLN A 245 -9.13 14.31 -10.45
N ASP A 246 -10.08 14.98 -11.10
CA ASP A 246 -9.81 15.67 -12.37
C ASP A 246 -8.82 16.83 -12.17
N GLY A 247 -9.00 17.62 -11.10
CA GLY A 247 -8.06 18.70 -10.75
C GLY A 247 -6.63 18.17 -10.50
N ILE A 248 -6.50 17.11 -9.71
CA ILE A 248 -5.22 16.43 -9.42
C ILE A 248 -4.55 15.94 -10.70
N PHE A 249 -5.33 15.37 -11.63
CA PHE A 249 -4.83 14.88 -12.91
C PHE A 249 -4.33 16.00 -13.82
N PHE A 250 -5.03 17.14 -13.89
CA PHE A 250 -4.67 18.25 -14.78
C PHE A 250 -3.58 19.17 -14.23
N ALA A 251 -3.42 19.25 -12.91
CA ALA A 251 -2.39 20.07 -12.28
C ALA A 251 -0.97 19.83 -12.86
N PRO A 252 -0.49 18.58 -13.02
CA PRO A 252 0.83 18.30 -13.59
C PRO A 252 0.92 18.40 -15.12
N GLN A 253 -0.18 18.65 -15.85
CA GLN A 253 -0.19 18.65 -17.32
C GLN A 253 0.00 20.05 -17.94
N HIS A 254 0.58 20.98 -17.20
CA HIS A 254 0.71 22.39 -17.62
C HIS A 254 -0.63 23.04 -18.03
N ASN A 255 -1.76 22.56 -17.47
CA ASN A 255 -3.07 23.12 -17.69
C ASN A 255 -3.71 23.61 -16.37
N PRO A 256 -3.11 24.64 -15.73
CA PRO A 256 -3.53 25.09 -14.41
C PRO A 256 -4.97 25.62 -14.42
N HIS A 257 -5.37 26.36 -15.47
CA HIS A 257 -6.74 26.89 -15.58
C HIS A 257 -7.79 25.78 -15.46
N ARG A 258 -7.54 24.66 -16.13
CA ARG A 258 -8.44 23.52 -16.10
C ARG A 258 -8.43 22.79 -14.77
N ALA A 259 -7.25 22.61 -14.17
CA ALA A 259 -7.12 22.03 -12.84
C ALA A 259 -7.89 22.87 -11.79
N PHE A 260 -7.70 24.18 -11.80
CA PHE A 260 -8.39 25.10 -10.88
C PHE A 260 -9.89 25.17 -11.12
N ALA A 261 -10.37 25.08 -12.36
CA ALA A 261 -11.81 24.99 -12.62
C ALA A 261 -12.44 23.78 -11.91
N HIS A 262 -11.78 22.61 -11.98
CA HIS A 262 -12.22 21.41 -11.28
C HIS A 262 -12.13 21.53 -9.76
N PHE A 263 -11.03 22.08 -9.22
CA PHE A 263 -10.92 22.34 -7.79
C PHE A 263 -11.99 23.32 -7.28
N ASN A 264 -12.22 24.43 -7.98
CA ASN A 264 -13.24 25.41 -7.59
C ASN A 264 -14.63 24.77 -7.55
N ASN A 265 -15.00 24.00 -8.58
CA ASN A 265 -16.26 23.25 -8.58
C ASN A 265 -16.38 22.33 -7.36
N ALA A 266 -15.30 21.67 -6.96
CA ALA A 266 -15.31 20.83 -5.76
C ALA A 266 -15.45 21.65 -4.45
N PHE A 267 -14.77 22.78 -4.34
CA PHE A 267 -14.88 23.67 -3.16
C PHE A 267 -16.28 24.27 -3.04
N GLU A 268 -16.94 24.58 -4.16
CA GLU A 268 -18.34 25.02 -4.16
C GLU A 268 -19.27 23.95 -3.56
N MET A 269 -18.95 22.66 -3.72
CA MET A 269 -19.75 21.56 -3.17
C MET A 269 -19.52 21.29 -1.67
N ALA A 270 -18.45 21.81 -1.07
CA ALA A 270 -18.10 21.47 0.32
C ALA A 270 -19.17 21.87 1.35
N HIS A 271 -19.97 22.90 1.08
CA HIS A 271 -21.10 23.27 1.95
C HIS A 271 -22.20 22.19 1.97
N LEU A 272 -22.42 21.51 0.84
CA LEU A 272 -23.38 20.41 0.74
C LEU A 272 -22.87 19.20 1.53
N LEU A 273 -21.58 18.89 1.45
CA LEU A 273 -20.96 17.79 2.22
C LEU A 273 -21.11 17.97 3.73
N LEU A 274 -20.96 19.20 4.22
CA LEU A 274 -21.19 19.53 5.64
C LEU A 274 -22.65 19.43 6.03
N SER A 275 -23.57 19.80 5.13
CA SER A 275 -25.01 19.76 5.39
C SER A 275 -25.55 18.32 5.46
N GLU A 276 -24.88 17.37 4.80
CA GLU A 276 -25.24 15.95 4.86
C GLU A 276 -24.93 15.32 6.23
N GLU A 277 -24.04 15.92 7.05
CA GLU A 277 -23.56 15.38 8.34
C GLU A 277 -23.19 13.88 8.31
N SER A 278 -22.83 13.38 7.12
CA SER A 278 -22.66 11.96 6.86
C SER A 278 -21.18 11.55 6.96
N PRO A 279 -20.84 10.50 7.74
CA PRO A 279 -19.51 9.92 7.76
C PRO A 279 -18.99 9.48 6.37
N PHE A 280 -19.90 9.13 5.45
CA PHE A 280 -19.54 8.66 4.11
C PHE A 280 -19.02 9.79 3.21
N ALA A 281 -19.62 10.98 3.34
CA ALA A 281 -19.14 12.16 2.63
C ALA A 281 -17.70 12.50 3.05
N PHE A 282 -17.43 12.45 4.35
CA PHE A 282 -16.09 12.73 4.88
C PHE A 282 -15.08 11.62 4.60
N ALA A 283 -15.49 10.35 4.59
CA ALA A 283 -14.64 9.27 4.12
C ALA A 283 -14.10 9.52 2.69
N GLN A 284 -14.94 10.05 1.80
CA GLN A 284 -14.52 10.44 0.46
C GLN A 284 -13.60 11.66 0.43
N VAL A 285 -13.84 12.66 1.30
CA VAL A 285 -12.94 13.81 1.47
C VAL A 285 -11.56 13.34 1.94
N PHE A 286 -11.52 12.41 2.89
CA PHE A 286 -10.28 11.85 3.42
C PHE A 286 -9.47 11.10 2.36
N THR A 287 -10.14 10.30 1.52
CA THR A 287 -9.48 9.67 0.37
C THR A 287 -8.80 10.69 -0.54
N VAL A 288 -9.49 11.80 -0.85
CA VAL A 288 -8.94 12.89 -1.69
C VAL A 288 -7.76 13.58 -1.01
N MET A 289 -7.84 13.81 0.29
CA MET A 289 -6.76 14.42 1.06
C MET A 289 -5.50 13.55 1.09
N CYS A 290 -5.65 12.23 1.21
CA CYS A 290 -4.54 11.30 1.06
C CYS A 290 -3.94 11.35 -0.35
N GLU A 291 -4.78 11.35 -1.39
CA GLU A 291 -4.32 11.45 -2.79
C GLU A 291 -3.54 12.75 -3.06
N LEU A 292 -4.04 13.89 -2.56
CA LEU A 292 -3.36 15.18 -2.65
C LEU A 292 -2.01 15.17 -1.90
N ALA A 293 -1.97 14.62 -0.68
CA ALA A 293 -0.75 14.52 0.12
C ALA A 293 0.31 13.69 -0.62
N THR A 294 -0.04 12.49 -1.06
CA THR A 294 0.86 11.59 -1.80
C THR A 294 1.43 12.26 -3.05
N HIS A 295 0.58 12.90 -3.84
CA HIS A 295 1.00 13.55 -5.07
C HIS A 295 1.81 14.84 -4.85
N SER A 296 1.74 15.43 -3.66
CA SER A 296 2.60 16.55 -3.25
C SER A 296 3.97 16.10 -2.76
N GLU A 297 4.06 14.92 -2.14
CA GLU A 297 5.28 14.38 -1.52
C GLU A 297 6.15 13.52 -2.46
N GLU A 298 5.58 12.99 -3.56
CA GLU A 298 6.26 12.12 -4.52
C GLU A 298 7.65 12.66 -4.92
N SER A 299 8.69 11.97 -4.43
CA SER A 299 10.09 12.40 -4.53
C SER A 299 10.83 11.75 -5.71
N SER A 300 11.65 12.57 -6.39
CA SER A 300 12.80 12.23 -7.26
C SER A 300 12.60 11.39 -8.53
N ARG A 301 11.53 10.59 -8.66
CA ARG A 301 11.30 9.71 -9.82
C ARG A 301 10.22 10.19 -10.78
N SER A 302 9.28 11.01 -10.32
CA SER A 302 8.30 11.64 -11.21
C SER A 302 8.91 12.91 -11.81
N GLN A 303 8.70 13.12 -13.11
CA GLN A 303 9.12 14.33 -13.83
C GLN A 303 8.37 15.61 -13.40
N ARG A 304 7.67 15.59 -12.26
CA ARG A 304 6.83 16.71 -11.82
C ARG A 304 7.69 17.88 -11.38
N THR A 305 7.33 19.06 -11.88
CA THR A 305 8.01 20.29 -11.51
C THR A 305 7.77 20.59 -10.02
N PHE A 306 8.70 21.30 -9.39
CA PHE A 306 8.53 21.76 -8.00
C PHE A 306 7.23 22.56 -7.82
N GLN A 307 6.88 23.36 -8.83
CA GLN A 307 5.67 24.17 -8.84
C GLN A 307 4.38 23.34 -8.80
N GLU A 308 4.31 22.22 -9.52
CA GLU A 308 3.14 21.33 -9.50
C GLU A 308 2.88 20.71 -8.13
N ARG A 309 3.96 20.30 -7.44
CA ARG A 309 3.87 19.75 -6.08
C ARG A 309 3.37 20.79 -5.09
N ALA A 310 3.89 22.00 -5.16
CA ALA A 310 3.46 23.12 -4.32
C ALA A 310 1.97 23.43 -4.52
N VAL A 311 1.45 23.37 -5.75
CA VAL A 311 0.02 23.59 -6.03
C VAL A 311 -0.85 22.55 -5.35
N LEU A 312 -0.52 21.25 -5.45
CA LEU A 312 -1.32 20.20 -4.82
C LEU A 312 -1.27 20.26 -3.29
N GLN A 313 -0.10 20.60 -2.73
CA GLN A 313 0.06 20.84 -1.30
C GLN A 313 -0.83 22.00 -0.83
N GLU A 314 -0.83 23.12 -1.56
CA GLU A 314 -1.64 24.30 -1.25
C GLU A 314 -3.14 24.00 -1.35
N VAL A 315 -3.57 23.23 -2.36
CA VAL A 315 -4.97 22.78 -2.48
C VAL A 315 -5.37 21.93 -1.29
N ASN A 316 -4.51 21.03 -0.81
CA ASN A 316 -4.79 20.20 0.37
C ASN A 316 -4.95 21.04 1.65
N GLN A 317 -4.02 21.97 1.88
CA GLN A 317 -4.06 22.89 3.02
C GLN A 317 -5.26 23.83 2.96
N SER A 318 -5.59 24.33 1.77
CA SER A 318 -6.76 25.17 1.53
C SER A 318 -8.06 24.40 1.77
N LEU A 319 -8.14 23.14 1.35
CA LEU A 319 -9.33 22.31 1.54
C LEU A 319 -9.63 22.09 3.02
N ILE A 320 -8.63 21.66 3.80
CA ILE A 320 -8.83 21.41 5.23
C ILE A 320 -9.16 22.68 5.99
N LYS A 321 -8.49 23.79 5.65
CA LYS A 321 -8.78 25.10 6.23
C LYS A 321 -10.21 25.53 5.91
N TYR A 322 -10.61 25.43 4.65
CA TYR A 322 -11.95 25.82 4.20
C TYR A 322 -13.04 24.98 4.86
N LEU A 323 -12.89 23.66 4.92
CA LEU A 323 -13.83 22.78 5.60
C LEU A 323 -13.92 23.08 7.10
N SER A 324 -12.79 23.31 7.76
CA SER A 324 -12.74 23.67 9.19
C SER A 324 -13.44 25.00 9.46
N ASP A 325 -13.13 26.03 8.67
CA ASP A 325 -13.72 27.37 8.82
C ASP A 325 -15.24 27.33 8.51
N LEU A 326 -15.64 26.61 7.46
CA LEU A 326 -17.05 26.47 7.07
C LEU A 326 -17.87 25.66 8.08
N ALA A 327 -17.30 24.59 8.66
CA ALA A 327 -17.94 23.83 9.72
C ALA A 327 -18.19 24.70 10.96
N ALA A 328 -17.22 25.52 11.36
CA ALA A 328 -17.35 26.43 12.50
C ALA A 328 -18.44 27.49 12.31
N ILE A 329 -18.74 27.87 11.06
CA ILE A 329 -19.82 28.81 10.72
C ILE A 329 -21.19 28.12 10.68
N ARG A 330 -21.25 26.90 10.13
CA ARG A 330 -22.52 26.22 9.79
C ARG A 330 -23.05 25.32 10.89
N LEU A 331 -22.17 24.76 11.71
CA LEU A 331 -22.51 23.79 12.75
C LEU A 331 -22.36 24.43 14.14
N SER A 332 -22.97 23.83 15.16
CA SER A 332 -22.78 24.31 16.53
C SER A 332 -21.33 24.14 16.96
N ALA A 333 -20.82 25.02 17.84
CA ALA A 333 -19.47 24.89 18.39
C ALA A 333 -19.24 23.56 19.14
N SER A 334 -20.32 22.95 19.63
CA SER A 334 -20.33 21.63 20.27
C SER A 334 -20.38 20.45 19.28
N HIS A 335 -20.52 20.72 17.98
CA HIS A 335 -20.65 19.66 16.99
C HIS A 335 -19.32 18.91 16.83
N PRO A 336 -19.28 17.57 16.93
CA PRO A 336 -18.04 16.79 16.88
C PRO A 336 -17.19 17.06 15.63
N LEU A 337 -17.84 17.31 14.49
CA LEU A 337 -17.18 17.59 13.22
C LEU A 337 -16.36 18.91 13.23
N VAL A 338 -16.78 19.92 14.00
CA VAL A 338 -16.07 21.20 14.14
C VAL A 338 -14.74 20.97 14.86
N ALA A 339 -14.78 20.25 15.98
CA ALA A 339 -13.59 19.90 16.75
C ALA A 339 -12.67 18.96 15.96
N PHE A 340 -13.26 17.96 15.28
CA PHE A 340 -12.57 17.03 14.41
C PHE A 340 -11.75 17.74 13.31
N LEU A 341 -12.37 18.62 12.52
CA LEU A 341 -11.68 19.33 11.43
C LEU A 341 -10.64 20.33 11.95
N SER A 342 -10.90 20.94 13.11
CA SER A 342 -9.94 21.81 13.79
C SER A 342 -8.69 21.05 14.26
N ALA A 343 -8.86 19.84 14.80
CA ALA A 343 -7.75 18.96 15.17
C ALA A 343 -6.98 18.49 13.93
N LEU A 344 -7.69 18.07 12.87
CA LEU A 344 -7.05 17.55 11.66
C LEU A 344 -6.18 18.63 10.98
N ARG A 345 -6.62 19.89 11.02
CA ARG A 345 -5.87 21.04 10.50
C ARG A 345 -4.51 21.24 11.20
N LYS A 346 -4.36 20.76 12.43
CA LYS A 346 -3.11 20.85 13.20
C LYS A 346 -2.18 19.67 12.97
N ALA A 347 -2.62 18.63 12.26
CA ALA A 347 -1.83 17.43 12.04
C ALA A 347 -0.67 17.72 11.08
N GLU A 348 0.54 17.32 11.47
CA GLU A 348 1.73 17.44 10.62
C GLU A 348 1.68 16.41 9.49
N HIS A 349 1.31 15.16 9.81
CA HIS A 349 1.17 14.04 8.87
C HIS A 349 -0.30 13.68 8.65
N ILE A 350 -1.00 14.54 7.90
CA ILE A 350 -2.46 14.43 7.67
C ILE A 350 -2.86 13.04 7.15
N SER A 351 -2.12 12.46 6.21
CA SER A 351 -2.42 11.14 5.63
C SER A 351 -2.40 10.02 6.66
N ASP A 352 -1.42 10.03 7.57
CA ASP A 352 -1.26 9.01 8.61
C ASP A 352 -2.36 9.12 9.66
N SER A 353 -2.69 10.35 10.06
CA SER A 353 -3.83 10.64 10.93
C SER A 353 -5.14 10.16 10.30
N ILE A 354 -5.35 10.42 9.01
CA ILE A 354 -6.53 9.96 8.26
C ILE A 354 -6.63 8.43 8.22
N VAL A 355 -5.54 7.72 7.96
CA VAL A 355 -5.53 6.24 7.92
C VAL A 355 -5.97 5.66 9.27
N ARG A 356 -5.40 6.16 10.38
CA ARG A 356 -5.79 5.74 11.74
C ARG A 356 -7.25 6.04 12.04
N LEU A 357 -7.72 7.22 11.61
CA LEU A 357 -9.09 7.64 11.77
C LEU A 357 -10.08 6.72 11.05
N MET A 358 -9.82 6.46 9.76
CA MET A 358 -10.68 5.63 8.91
C MET A 358 -10.80 4.21 9.48
N ARG A 359 -9.70 3.66 10.01
CA ARG A 359 -9.74 2.39 10.74
C ARG A 359 -10.70 2.45 11.92
N LYS A 360 -10.59 3.49 12.77
CA LYS A 360 -11.49 3.65 13.92
C LYS A 360 -12.95 3.80 13.50
N MET A 361 -13.23 4.55 12.43
CA MET A 361 -14.59 4.70 11.89
C MET A 361 -15.16 3.33 11.48
N ILE A 362 -14.37 2.47 10.84
CA ILE A 362 -14.80 1.11 10.48
C ILE A 362 -15.09 0.26 11.72
N ASP A 363 -14.26 0.37 12.77
CA ASP A 363 -14.45 -0.37 14.03
C ASP A 363 -15.80 -0.01 14.67
N ILE A 364 -16.13 1.28 14.76
CA ILE A 364 -17.40 1.75 15.32
C ILE A 364 -18.60 1.20 14.55
N PHE A 365 -18.56 1.27 13.21
CA PHE A 365 -19.61 0.72 12.36
C PHE A 365 -19.66 -0.81 12.37
N THR A 366 -18.61 -1.49 12.86
CA THR A 366 -18.59 -2.94 13.02
C THR A 366 -19.14 -3.37 14.38
N GLU A 367 -18.86 -2.61 15.44
CA GLU A 367 -19.28 -2.88 16.81
C GLU A 367 -20.76 -2.55 17.06
N GLU A 368 -21.25 -1.43 16.51
CA GLU A 368 -22.55 -0.86 16.90
C GLU A 368 -23.76 -1.42 16.13
N ASN A 369 -23.60 -2.15 15.00
CA ASN A 369 -24.76 -2.69 14.27
C ASN A 369 -24.43 -3.73 13.17
N SER A 370 -24.94 -4.97 13.30
CA SER A 370 -24.78 -6.02 12.28
C SER A 370 -25.65 -5.82 11.03
N GLU A 371 -26.70 -5.00 11.10
CA GLU A 371 -27.66 -4.78 10.00
C GLU A 371 -27.24 -3.67 9.02
N MET A 372 -26.21 -2.87 9.33
CA MET A 372 -25.74 -1.75 8.49
C MET A 372 -24.68 -2.16 7.45
N GLY A 373 -24.88 -3.30 6.79
CA GLY A 373 -23.88 -3.96 5.93
C GLY A 373 -23.24 -3.06 4.88
N TRP A 374 -24.03 -2.26 4.15
CA TRP A 374 -23.50 -1.40 3.07
C TRP A 374 -22.63 -0.25 3.59
N LYS A 375 -22.98 0.33 4.75
CA LYS A 375 -22.27 1.48 5.35
C LYS A 375 -20.85 1.09 5.74
N LYS A 376 -20.72 -0.07 6.38
CA LYS A 376 -19.42 -0.69 6.71
C LYS A 376 -18.60 -0.97 5.44
N MET A 377 -19.22 -1.59 4.44
CA MET A 377 -18.52 -1.91 3.17
C MET A 377 -18.03 -0.65 2.45
N TYR A 378 -18.82 0.42 2.44
CA TYR A 378 -18.43 1.70 1.87
C TYR A 378 -17.22 2.31 2.60
N LEU A 379 -17.24 2.34 3.94
CA LEU A 379 -16.11 2.83 4.73
C LEU A 379 -14.84 2.00 4.50
N LYS A 380 -14.97 0.66 4.44
CA LYS A 380 -13.87 -0.24 4.07
C LYS A 380 -13.31 0.08 2.69
N GLU A 381 -14.16 0.33 1.71
CA GLU A 381 -13.74 0.70 0.36
C GLU A 381 -12.93 2.01 0.37
N ARG A 382 -13.46 3.06 1.03
CA ARG A 382 -12.75 4.34 1.15
C ARG A 382 -11.46 4.23 1.94
N TYR A 383 -11.41 3.36 2.95
CA TYR A 383 -10.18 3.07 3.71
C TYR A 383 -9.14 2.34 2.85
N CYS A 384 -9.54 1.35 2.05
CA CYS A 384 -8.66 0.74 1.05
C CYS A 384 -8.08 1.79 0.09
N ASP A 385 -8.86 2.80 -0.31
CA ASP A 385 -8.37 3.90 -1.14
C ASP A 385 -7.38 4.78 -0.36
N CYS A 386 -7.63 5.10 0.91
CA CYS A 386 -6.64 5.79 1.75
C CYS A 386 -5.32 5.01 1.84
N LEU A 387 -5.37 3.71 2.11
CA LEU A 387 -4.19 2.83 2.14
C LEU A 387 -3.48 2.76 0.79
N TYR A 388 -4.24 2.80 -0.31
CA TYR A 388 -3.68 2.86 -1.66
C TYR A 388 -2.81 4.11 -1.83
N TYR A 389 -3.36 5.28 -1.54
CA TYR A 389 -2.65 6.53 -1.71
C TYR A 389 -1.47 6.67 -0.73
N THR A 390 -1.58 6.18 0.50
CA THR A 390 -0.45 6.21 1.45
C THR A 390 0.61 5.13 1.21
N GLY A 391 0.43 4.26 0.22
CA GLY A 391 1.41 3.21 -0.14
C GLY A 391 1.46 2.02 0.83
N ILE A 392 0.42 1.82 1.65
CA ILE A 392 0.32 0.72 2.61
C ILE A 392 -0.33 -0.50 1.92
N SER A 393 0.46 -1.23 1.12
CA SER A 393 -0.08 -2.29 0.25
C SER A 393 -0.54 -3.56 1.00
N GLY A 394 0.19 -4.04 2.00
CA GLY A 394 -0.10 -5.34 2.63
C GLY A 394 -1.49 -5.39 3.30
N GLU A 395 -1.80 -4.40 4.12
CA GLU A 395 -3.11 -4.28 4.77
C GLU A 395 -4.23 -4.03 3.75
N ARG A 396 -3.99 -3.18 2.76
CA ARG A 396 -4.95 -2.87 1.68
C ARG A 396 -5.38 -4.13 0.95
N GLN A 397 -4.43 -4.95 0.53
CA GLN A 397 -4.67 -6.15 -0.26
C GLN A 397 -5.52 -7.17 0.52
N ALA A 398 -5.16 -7.41 1.79
CA ALA A 398 -5.90 -8.31 2.66
C ALA A 398 -7.35 -7.82 2.88
N LEU A 399 -7.50 -6.53 3.21
CA LEU A 399 -8.81 -5.94 3.46
C LEU A 399 -9.68 -5.91 2.21
N ARG A 400 -9.12 -5.65 1.04
CA ARG A 400 -9.87 -5.58 -0.22
C ARG A 400 -10.35 -6.96 -0.68
N LEU A 401 -9.57 -8.01 -0.45
CA LEU A 401 -10.02 -9.39 -0.68
C LEU A 401 -11.19 -9.74 0.25
N GLN A 402 -11.07 -9.44 1.55
CA GLN A 402 -12.16 -9.63 2.51
C GLN A 402 -13.41 -8.82 2.10
N LEU A 403 -13.23 -7.57 1.67
CA LEU A 403 -14.33 -6.72 1.21
C LEU A 403 -15.03 -7.32 -0.01
N LEU A 404 -14.29 -7.90 -0.96
CA LEU A 404 -14.88 -8.56 -2.13
C LEU A 404 -15.76 -9.74 -1.70
N GLU A 405 -15.28 -10.59 -0.80
CA GLU A 405 -16.04 -11.73 -0.28
C GLU A 405 -17.31 -11.28 0.46
N GLU A 406 -17.19 -10.27 1.31
CA GLU A 406 -18.32 -9.67 2.03
C GLU A 406 -19.35 -9.07 1.06
N GLN A 407 -18.91 -8.34 0.03
CA GLN A 407 -19.79 -7.74 -0.96
C GLN A 407 -20.44 -8.81 -1.86
N GLU A 408 -19.74 -9.88 -2.23
CA GLU A 408 -20.32 -10.99 -3.00
C GLU A 408 -21.39 -11.72 -2.18
N ALA A 409 -21.15 -11.96 -0.90
CA ALA A 409 -22.11 -12.59 0.00
C ALA A 409 -23.36 -11.71 0.18
N PHE A 410 -23.19 -10.39 0.27
CA PHE A 410 -24.28 -9.46 0.56
C PHE A 410 -25.07 -9.02 -0.68
N TYR A 411 -24.39 -8.68 -1.78
CA TYR A 411 -25.03 -8.15 -2.99
C TYR A 411 -25.14 -9.16 -4.14
N GLY A 412 -24.43 -10.30 -4.05
CA GLY A 412 -24.23 -11.20 -5.17
C GLY A 412 -23.12 -10.75 -6.14
N LYS A 413 -22.70 -11.67 -7.00
CA LYS A 413 -21.47 -11.56 -7.81
C LYS A 413 -21.45 -10.49 -8.90
N VAL A 414 -22.60 -9.89 -9.24
CA VAL A 414 -22.77 -9.01 -10.40
C VAL A 414 -23.09 -7.56 -10.03
N ARG A 415 -23.09 -7.22 -8.73
CA ARG A 415 -23.32 -5.83 -8.28
C ARG A 415 -22.14 -4.93 -8.68
N GLY A 416 -22.41 -3.65 -8.94
CA GLY A 416 -21.42 -2.73 -9.48
C GLY A 416 -20.24 -2.53 -8.54
N ASN A 417 -20.52 -2.38 -7.24
CA ASN A 417 -19.49 -2.25 -6.21
C ASN A 417 -18.64 -3.54 -6.12
N VAL A 418 -19.26 -4.73 -6.19
CA VAL A 418 -18.55 -6.02 -6.24
C VAL A 418 -17.59 -6.08 -7.42
N LEU A 419 -18.06 -5.75 -8.62
CA LEU A 419 -17.23 -5.79 -9.82
C LEU A 419 -16.11 -4.75 -9.80
N TYR A 420 -16.35 -3.57 -9.22
CA TYR A 420 -15.31 -2.56 -9.07
C TYR A 420 -14.24 -3.01 -8.06
N THR A 421 -14.65 -3.58 -6.92
CA THR A 421 -13.74 -4.21 -5.96
C THR A 421 -12.95 -5.35 -6.60
N LEU A 422 -13.58 -6.18 -7.45
CA LEU A 422 -12.91 -7.24 -8.21
C LEU A 422 -11.81 -6.67 -9.11
N THR A 423 -12.06 -5.57 -9.82
CA THR A 423 -11.00 -4.90 -10.61
C THR A 423 -9.88 -4.36 -9.74
N ASN A 424 -10.18 -3.87 -8.54
CA ASN A 424 -9.15 -3.40 -7.62
C ASN A 424 -8.32 -4.55 -7.01
N VAL A 425 -8.92 -5.72 -6.77
CA VAL A 425 -8.19 -6.95 -6.37
C VAL A 425 -7.30 -7.46 -7.52
N ALA A 426 -7.74 -7.31 -8.77
CA ALA A 426 -6.91 -7.62 -9.93
C ALA A 426 -5.69 -6.69 -10.04
N GLU A 427 -5.86 -5.39 -9.78
CA GLU A 427 -4.73 -4.43 -9.72
C GLU A 427 -3.75 -4.80 -8.59
N ASP A 428 -4.25 -5.21 -7.43
CA ASP A 428 -3.41 -5.70 -6.32
C ASP A 428 -2.58 -6.94 -6.71
N CYS A 429 -3.18 -7.86 -7.48
CA CYS A 429 -2.45 -9.00 -8.04
C CYS A 429 -1.37 -8.54 -9.02
N LEU A 430 -1.65 -7.53 -9.85
CA LEU A 430 -0.71 -6.98 -10.80
C LEU A 430 0.47 -6.28 -10.12
N GLU A 431 0.23 -5.51 -9.04
CA GLU A 431 1.29 -4.90 -8.22
C GLU A 431 2.22 -5.96 -7.59
N ASN A 432 1.70 -7.15 -7.29
CA ASN A 432 2.46 -8.29 -6.79
C ASN A 432 3.07 -9.16 -7.91
N PHE A 433 3.10 -8.68 -9.16
CA PHE A 433 3.59 -9.40 -10.35
C PHE A 433 2.85 -10.73 -10.64
N GLN A 434 1.64 -10.91 -10.12
CA GLN A 434 0.79 -12.09 -10.38
C GLN A 434 -0.04 -11.87 -11.66
N THR A 435 0.63 -11.67 -12.80
CA THR A 435 0.00 -11.23 -14.05
C THR A 435 -1.11 -12.16 -14.54
N ALA A 436 -0.92 -13.48 -14.46
CA ALA A 436 -1.94 -14.46 -14.85
C ALA A 436 -3.21 -14.39 -13.98
N LYS A 437 -3.05 -14.16 -12.67
CA LYS A 437 -4.19 -14.02 -11.74
C LYS A 437 -4.92 -12.70 -11.98
N ALA A 438 -4.17 -11.61 -12.17
CA ALA A 438 -4.73 -10.31 -12.52
C ALA A 438 -5.54 -10.38 -13.84
N GLU A 439 -5.00 -11.04 -14.87
CA GLU A 439 -5.67 -11.23 -16.15
C GLU A 439 -7.01 -11.96 -15.99
N ALA A 440 -7.02 -13.08 -15.26
CA ALA A 440 -8.22 -13.87 -15.02
C ALA A 440 -9.31 -13.05 -14.31
N LEU A 441 -8.94 -12.28 -13.28
CA LEU A 441 -9.88 -11.44 -12.53
C LEU A 441 -10.44 -10.28 -13.38
N TYR A 442 -9.61 -9.66 -14.24
CA TYR A 442 -10.08 -8.62 -15.15
C TYR A 442 -11.05 -9.17 -16.22
N ARG A 443 -10.76 -10.36 -16.79
CA ARG A 443 -11.67 -11.04 -17.71
C ARG A 443 -12.99 -11.40 -17.03
N ASP A 444 -12.93 -11.95 -15.81
CA ASP A 444 -14.12 -12.27 -15.01
C ASP A 444 -14.97 -11.02 -14.71
N ALA A 445 -14.33 -9.88 -14.40
CA ALA A 445 -15.03 -8.61 -14.24
C ALA A 445 -15.77 -8.16 -15.52
N ILE A 446 -15.16 -8.34 -16.70
CA ILE A 446 -15.79 -8.03 -17.99
C ILE A 446 -16.97 -8.96 -18.26
N ASP A 447 -16.79 -10.26 -18.07
CA ASP A 447 -17.82 -11.27 -18.33
C ASP A 447 -19.05 -11.02 -17.44
N ARG A 448 -18.83 -10.86 -16.12
CA ARG A 448 -19.91 -10.54 -15.17
C ARG A 448 -20.57 -9.19 -15.46
N ALA A 449 -19.82 -8.20 -15.96
CA ALA A 449 -20.39 -6.91 -16.37
C ALA A 449 -21.28 -7.03 -17.61
N ASN A 450 -21.00 -7.96 -18.53
CA ASN A 450 -21.83 -8.17 -19.73
C ASN A 450 -23.11 -8.94 -19.43
N THR A 451 -23.12 -9.84 -18.44
CA THR A 451 -24.24 -10.76 -18.20
C THR A 451 -25.53 -10.05 -17.76
N ASN A 452 -25.47 -8.94 -17.00
CA ASN A 452 -26.66 -8.36 -16.37
C ASN A 452 -26.60 -6.83 -16.17
N ARG A 453 -25.74 -6.12 -16.93
CA ARG A 453 -25.66 -4.66 -16.85
C ARG A 453 -25.72 -4.03 -18.23
N SER A 454 -26.31 -2.84 -18.27
CA SER A 454 -26.27 -1.95 -19.42
C SER A 454 -25.92 -0.54 -18.94
N GLY A 455 -25.66 0.35 -19.90
CA GLY A 455 -25.41 1.75 -19.61
C GLY A 455 -24.09 2.04 -18.89
N PHE A 456 -24.06 3.19 -18.23
CA PHE A 456 -22.85 3.76 -17.61
C PHE A 456 -22.15 2.81 -16.63
N ALA A 457 -22.92 2.10 -15.79
CA ALA A 457 -22.35 1.23 -14.77
C ALA A 457 -21.60 0.03 -15.36
N ARG A 458 -22.09 -0.54 -16.47
CA ARG A 458 -21.37 -1.58 -17.23
C ARG A 458 -20.07 -1.01 -17.79
N SER A 459 -20.17 0.13 -18.47
CA SER A 459 -19.05 0.73 -19.18
C SER A 459 -17.94 1.19 -18.24
N LYS A 460 -18.26 1.65 -17.02
CA LYS A 460 -17.25 1.95 -15.99
C LYS A 460 -16.44 0.72 -15.58
N ILE A 461 -17.08 -0.43 -15.37
CA ILE A 461 -16.38 -1.67 -15.00
C ILE A 461 -15.53 -2.16 -16.17
N ARG A 462 -16.10 -2.19 -17.39
CA ARG A 462 -15.39 -2.61 -18.59
C ARG A 462 -14.18 -1.73 -18.86
N PHE A 463 -14.34 -0.40 -18.77
CA PHE A 463 -13.23 0.54 -18.91
C PHE A 463 -12.07 0.19 -17.96
N ALA A 464 -12.37 0.04 -16.66
CA ALA A 464 -11.35 -0.26 -15.65
C ALA A 464 -10.67 -1.62 -15.91
N ALA A 465 -11.43 -2.65 -16.27
CA ALA A 465 -10.89 -3.97 -16.55
C ALA A 465 -10.06 -4.03 -17.84
N LEU A 466 -10.49 -3.33 -18.90
CA LEU A 466 -9.74 -3.24 -20.17
C LEU A 466 -8.43 -2.47 -19.99
N GLU A 467 -8.46 -1.35 -19.25
CA GLU A 467 -7.24 -0.63 -18.85
C GLU A 467 -6.30 -1.54 -18.04
N GLY A 468 -6.86 -2.34 -17.12
CA GLY A 468 -6.13 -3.35 -16.37
C GLY A 468 -5.47 -4.43 -17.24
N LEU A 469 -6.20 -5.00 -18.20
CA LEU A 469 -5.67 -5.99 -19.15
C LEU A 469 -4.55 -5.42 -20.03
N ALA A 470 -4.67 -4.16 -20.46
CA ALA A 470 -3.58 -3.49 -21.16
C ALA A 470 -2.31 -3.39 -20.30
N LYS A 471 -2.44 -3.03 -19.01
CA LYS A 471 -1.30 -3.01 -18.08
C LYS A 471 -0.71 -4.40 -17.87
N VAL A 472 -1.53 -5.45 -17.78
CA VAL A 472 -1.06 -6.84 -17.69
C VAL A 472 -0.21 -7.21 -18.90
N ALA A 473 -0.69 -6.89 -20.11
CA ALA A 473 0.04 -7.17 -21.35
C ALA A 473 1.38 -6.42 -21.42
N ILE A 474 1.42 -5.15 -20.99
CA ILE A 474 2.66 -4.35 -20.89
C ILE A 474 3.61 -4.95 -19.84
N MET A 475 3.13 -5.31 -18.65
CA MET A 475 3.96 -5.94 -17.61
C MET A 475 4.56 -7.26 -18.10
N ASN A 476 3.81 -8.05 -18.86
CA ASN A 476 4.32 -9.28 -19.45
C ASN A 476 5.46 -9.03 -20.46
N VAL A 477 5.46 -7.91 -21.19
CA VAL A 477 6.61 -7.51 -22.04
C VAL A 477 7.88 -7.35 -21.21
N ASP A 478 7.78 -6.70 -20.06
CA ASP A 478 8.91 -6.49 -19.15
C ASP A 478 9.40 -7.81 -18.55
N LEU A 479 8.48 -8.66 -18.07
CA LEU A 479 8.80 -9.97 -17.52
C LEU A 479 9.44 -10.89 -18.56
N ASP A 480 8.90 -10.95 -19.78
CA ASP A 480 9.47 -11.72 -20.89
C ASP A 480 10.87 -11.22 -21.27
N THR A 481 11.07 -9.89 -21.24
CA THR A 481 12.39 -9.28 -21.48
C THR A 481 13.42 -9.70 -20.43
N VAL A 482 13.04 -9.65 -19.15
CA VAL A 482 13.92 -10.07 -18.04
C VAL A 482 14.20 -11.57 -18.12
N ALA A 483 13.19 -12.40 -18.36
CA ALA A 483 13.33 -13.84 -18.49
C ALA A 483 14.24 -14.23 -19.67
N ALA A 484 14.12 -13.57 -20.82
CA ALA A 484 15.01 -13.78 -21.96
C ALA A 484 16.47 -13.41 -21.64
N ARG A 485 16.69 -12.27 -20.97
CA ARG A 485 18.03 -11.85 -20.53
C ARG A 485 18.69 -12.82 -19.56
N LEU A 486 17.92 -13.47 -18.69
CA LEU A 486 18.43 -14.48 -17.77
C LEU A 486 18.75 -15.82 -18.45
N LYS A 487 18.12 -16.12 -19.59
CA LYS A 487 18.33 -17.36 -20.35
C LYS A 487 19.50 -17.28 -21.34
N CYS A 488 19.81 -16.11 -21.89
CA CYS A 488 20.94 -15.93 -22.81
C CYS A 488 22.30 -16.03 -22.08
N ASN A 489 22.82 -17.26 -21.92
CA ASN A 489 24.19 -17.54 -21.47
C ASN A 489 25.08 -18.19 -22.56
N SER A 490 24.61 -18.36 -23.80
CA SER A 490 25.38 -19.03 -24.84
C SER A 490 25.00 -18.64 -26.28
N VAL A 491 25.92 -18.92 -27.18
CA VAL A 491 26.02 -18.56 -28.61
C VAL A 491 24.72 -18.82 -29.39
N GLY A 492 23.95 -17.75 -29.67
CA GLY A 492 22.69 -17.79 -30.44
C GLY A 492 21.91 -16.48 -30.52
N ILE A 493 22.57 -15.34 -30.26
CA ILE A 493 21.96 -14.04 -29.90
C ILE A 493 20.91 -13.56 -30.92
N THR A 494 21.11 -13.79 -32.22
CA THR A 494 20.25 -13.21 -33.26
C THR A 494 18.85 -13.86 -33.36
N GLN A 495 18.77 -15.20 -33.28
CA GLN A 495 17.48 -15.91 -33.35
C GLN A 495 16.64 -15.68 -32.08
N ASP A 496 17.29 -15.64 -30.92
CA ASP A 496 16.62 -15.37 -29.64
C ASP A 496 16.07 -13.94 -29.58
N LEU A 497 16.79 -12.95 -30.13
CA LEU A 497 16.32 -11.57 -30.24
C LEU A 497 15.10 -11.43 -31.15
N GLN A 498 15.10 -12.08 -32.33
CA GLN A 498 13.94 -12.06 -33.23
C GLN A 498 12.72 -12.70 -32.58
N ARG A 499 12.89 -13.83 -31.90
CA ARG A 499 11.82 -14.49 -31.16
C ARG A 499 11.27 -13.60 -30.04
N LEU A 500 12.16 -12.94 -29.28
CA LEU A 500 11.77 -12.01 -28.23
C LEU A 500 10.99 -10.83 -28.79
N ASN A 501 11.48 -10.18 -29.85
CA ASN A 501 10.77 -9.07 -30.50
C ASN A 501 9.38 -9.49 -31.00
N GLY A 502 9.24 -10.70 -31.57
CA GLY A 502 7.94 -11.24 -31.95
C GLY A 502 6.98 -11.44 -30.76
N ILE A 503 7.49 -11.88 -29.60
CA ILE A 503 6.68 -11.98 -28.37
C ILE A 503 6.26 -10.58 -27.89
N LYS A 504 7.19 -9.63 -27.82
CA LYS A 504 6.92 -8.24 -27.43
C LYS A 504 5.87 -7.59 -28.30
N LEU A 505 6.04 -7.69 -29.62
CA LEU A 505 5.12 -7.11 -30.60
C LEU A 505 3.71 -7.66 -30.43
N ARG A 506 3.55 -8.97 -30.20
CA ARG A 506 2.22 -9.56 -29.93
C ARG A 506 1.59 -9.00 -28.65
N ARG A 507 2.36 -8.88 -27.57
CA ARG A 507 1.84 -8.36 -26.28
C ARG A 507 1.50 -6.88 -26.34
N LEU A 508 2.30 -6.07 -27.04
CA LEU A 508 1.98 -4.66 -27.24
C LEU A 508 0.75 -4.46 -28.13
N ASN A 509 0.59 -5.27 -29.18
CA ASN A 509 -0.64 -5.27 -30.00
C ASN A 509 -1.87 -5.68 -29.17
N GLU A 510 -1.73 -6.68 -28.30
CA GLU A 510 -2.77 -7.07 -27.34
C GLU A 510 -3.13 -5.89 -26.41
N ALA A 511 -2.12 -5.22 -25.84
CA ALA A 511 -2.33 -4.03 -25.02
C ALA A 511 -3.03 -2.91 -25.80
N ALA A 512 -2.60 -2.62 -27.03
CA ALA A 512 -3.21 -1.61 -27.89
C ALA A 512 -4.69 -1.91 -28.18
N GLY A 513 -5.04 -3.18 -28.43
CA GLY A 513 -6.42 -3.61 -28.65
C GLY A 513 -7.31 -3.45 -27.40
N TYR A 514 -6.79 -3.72 -26.20
CA TYR A 514 -7.52 -3.43 -24.96
C TYR A 514 -7.68 -1.92 -24.71
N LEU A 515 -6.63 -1.12 -24.99
CA LEU A 515 -6.68 0.33 -24.82
C LEU A 515 -7.65 1.00 -25.80
N GLU A 516 -7.75 0.51 -27.03
CA GLU A 516 -8.73 0.96 -28.01
C GLU A 516 -10.16 0.69 -27.51
N GLN A 517 -10.45 -0.53 -27.06
CA GLN A 517 -11.78 -0.85 -26.50
C GLN A 517 -12.10 -0.02 -25.25
N ALA A 518 -11.11 0.21 -24.37
CA ALA A 518 -11.29 1.07 -23.21
C ALA A 518 -11.57 2.52 -23.63
N GLU A 519 -10.88 3.03 -24.65
CA GLU A 519 -11.11 4.36 -25.21
C GLU A 519 -12.51 4.48 -25.84
N ASP A 520 -13.00 3.44 -26.52
CA ASP A 520 -14.36 3.42 -27.07
C ASP A 520 -15.43 3.49 -25.97
N GLU A 521 -15.27 2.70 -24.90
CA GLU A 521 -16.13 2.82 -23.70
C GLU A 521 -16.02 4.23 -23.09
N ALA A 522 -14.81 4.81 -23.07
CA ALA A 522 -14.55 6.15 -22.55
C ALA A 522 -15.30 7.24 -23.34
N ARG A 523 -15.24 7.17 -24.67
CA ARG A 523 -15.83 8.16 -25.58
C ARG A 523 -17.36 8.18 -25.54
N VAL A 524 -17.99 7.02 -25.33
CA VAL A 524 -19.45 6.91 -25.29
C VAL A 524 -20.01 7.40 -23.94
N TRP A 525 -19.35 7.05 -22.84
CA TRP A 525 -19.95 7.18 -21.50
C TRP A 525 -19.32 8.25 -20.61
N PHE A 526 -18.18 8.80 -21.00
CA PHE A 526 -17.49 9.83 -20.23
C PHE A 526 -17.34 11.08 -21.08
N CYS A 527 -17.21 12.22 -20.41
CA CYS A 527 -16.90 13.46 -21.12
C CYS A 527 -15.56 13.27 -21.88
N PRO A 528 -15.43 13.69 -23.16
CA PRO A 528 -14.18 13.58 -23.91
C PRO A 528 -13.00 14.24 -23.21
N THR A 529 -13.30 15.25 -22.39
CA THR A 529 -12.32 16.00 -21.64
C THR A 529 -11.98 15.33 -20.30
N ASN A 530 -12.69 14.29 -19.85
CA ASN A 530 -12.45 13.62 -18.57
C ASN A 530 -11.03 13.02 -18.46
N ARG A 531 -10.47 12.97 -17.25
CA ARG A 531 -9.15 12.39 -16.99
C ARG A 531 -8.98 10.98 -17.55
N ARG A 532 -10.02 10.14 -17.47
CA ARG A 532 -9.99 8.73 -17.91
C ARG A 532 -9.76 8.64 -19.42
N THR A 533 -10.52 9.42 -20.18
CA THR A 533 -10.43 9.47 -21.65
C THR A 533 -9.06 9.99 -22.11
N ILE A 534 -8.55 11.03 -21.48
CA ILE A 534 -7.24 11.59 -21.83
C ILE A 534 -6.12 10.61 -21.45
N ARG A 535 -6.17 10.03 -20.25
CA ARG A 535 -5.17 9.06 -19.77
C ARG A 535 -5.08 7.83 -20.68
N ILE A 536 -6.23 7.25 -21.05
CA ILE A 536 -6.24 6.06 -21.90
C ILE A 536 -5.71 6.36 -23.30
N GLY A 537 -6.08 7.52 -23.87
CA GLY A 537 -5.56 7.98 -25.16
C GLY A 537 -4.04 8.18 -25.14
N GLN A 538 -3.50 8.82 -24.09
CA GLN A 538 -2.06 8.99 -23.90
C GLN A 538 -1.35 7.64 -23.74
N MET A 539 -1.92 6.70 -22.99
CA MET A 539 -1.37 5.37 -22.82
C MET A 539 -1.35 4.59 -24.14
N ARG A 540 -2.43 4.65 -24.92
CA ARG A 540 -2.53 4.03 -26.25
C ARG A 540 -1.47 4.58 -27.20
N GLN A 541 -1.31 5.90 -27.26
CA GLN A 541 -0.29 6.53 -28.11
C GLN A 541 1.13 6.08 -27.76
N ARG A 542 1.45 5.92 -26.47
CA ARG A 542 2.76 5.39 -26.05
C ARG A 542 2.98 3.97 -26.53
N VAL A 543 1.99 3.09 -26.38
CA VAL A 543 2.09 1.68 -26.82
C VAL A 543 2.23 1.59 -28.34
N LEU A 544 1.44 2.37 -29.10
CA LEU A 544 1.54 2.41 -30.56
C LEU A 544 2.91 2.89 -31.05
N LYS A 545 3.49 3.88 -30.36
CA LYS A 545 4.85 4.33 -30.66
C LYS A 545 5.87 3.21 -30.43
N GLU A 546 5.77 2.48 -29.32
CA GLU A 546 6.67 1.38 -29.01
C GLU A 546 6.56 0.22 -30.02
N ILE A 547 5.33 -0.07 -30.48
CA ILE A 547 5.09 -1.01 -31.58
C ILE A 547 5.86 -0.58 -32.84
N LEU A 548 5.69 0.67 -33.26
CA LEU A 548 6.36 1.22 -34.45
C LEU A 548 7.89 1.16 -34.32
N ASP A 549 8.42 1.56 -33.17
CA ASP A 549 9.87 1.53 -32.89
C ASP A 549 10.43 0.09 -32.97
N LEU A 550 9.67 -0.90 -32.49
CA LEU A 550 10.04 -2.32 -32.58
C LEU A 550 9.97 -2.86 -34.02
N GLU A 551 8.97 -2.47 -34.79
CA GLU A 551 8.83 -2.87 -36.20
C GLU A 551 9.99 -2.34 -37.05
N ILE A 552 10.37 -1.07 -36.86
CA ILE A 552 11.53 -0.45 -37.51
C ILE A 552 12.81 -1.22 -37.14
N SER A 553 13.00 -1.52 -35.84
CA SER A 553 14.17 -2.27 -35.38
C SER A 553 14.23 -3.70 -35.97
N CYS A 554 13.08 -4.35 -36.16
CA CYS A 554 13.00 -5.66 -36.81
C CYS A 554 13.34 -5.59 -38.30
N ALA A 555 12.90 -4.54 -39.01
CA ALA A 555 13.20 -4.35 -40.42
C ALA A 555 14.71 -4.11 -40.66
N GLU A 556 15.33 -3.22 -39.86
CA GLU A 556 16.77 -2.92 -39.96
C GLU A 556 17.67 -4.14 -39.67
N THR A 557 17.23 -5.02 -38.76
CA THR A 557 17.98 -6.25 -38.46
C THR A 557 17.83 -7.30 -39.54
N SER A 558 16.68 -7.37 -40.21
CA SER A 558 16.49 -8.22 -41.39
C SER A 558 17.38 -7.78 -42.55
N GLU A 559 17.49 -6.48 -42.83
CA GLU A 559 18.33 -5.96 -43.94
C GLU A 559 19.83 -6.20 -43.75
N ARG A 560 20.34 -6.23 -42.51
CA ARG A 560 21.78 -6.48 -42.24
C ARG A 560 22.22 -7.94 -42.33
N ILE A 561 21.27 -8.87 -42.43
CA ILE A 561 21.54 -10.32 -42.50
C ILE A 561 21.67 -10.78 -43.97
N TRP A 562 21.21 -9.98 -44.91
CA TRP A 562 21.36 -10.17 -46.36
C TRP A 562 22.53 -9.35 -46.89
#